data_AF-B3T055-F1
#
_entry.id   AF-B3T055-F1
#
_cell.length_a   1.000
_cell.length_b   1.000
_cell.length_c   1.000
_cell.angle_alpha   90.00
_cell.angle_beta   90.00
_cell.angle_gamma   90.00
#
_symmetry.space_group_name_H-M   'P 1'
#
loop_
_entity.id
_entity.type
_entity.pdbx_description
1 polymer ?
#
loop_
_entity_poly.entity_id
_entity_poly.type
_entity_poly.pdbx_seq_one_letter_code
_entity_poly.pdbx_strand_id
1 'polypeptide(L)'
;MQKPKAWSLLSIEWKAMAMLAATKSAPDAIDAKAASGRSARGHRQRIGRRGGRVAMASLEERLANPRDVLTSDASSAYRLAVLIAQKHRMGDSWSGLWDDDMAALRTECEAGVHPVWERMAREAPLIAELGRFPTVMTQMLSVDSASWIEDARFDPLDHNALLAWLDSCPLRFDQHQAHALQRIVRDLLGGKARPSRWEKWMNPSLLGMNGDAALLEAMLFAAASNLRAADVFESFESPGLRDVSSSHLLLLEVRGGETNRWSEAADREGEDSLSIAIRLEAWTSFSDDAADRGIENLISG
;
A
#
# COMPACT_ATOMS: atom_id res chain seq x y z
N MET A 1 20.36 -6.01 -14.29
CA MET A 1 19.78 -6.44 -13.00
C MET A 1 18.30 -6.71 -13.16
N GLN A 2 17.83 -7.92 -12.86
CA GLN A 2 16.40 -8.18 -12.69
C GLN A 2 15.93 -7.50 -11.41
N LYS A 3 14.81 -6.78 -11.48
CA LYS A 3 14.25 -6.04 -10.34
C LYS A 3 13.28 -6.96 -9.58
N PRO A 4 13.41 -7.13 -8.26
CA PRO A 4 12.48 -7.96 -7.48
C PRO A 4 11.08 -7.32 -7.47
N LYS A 5 10.03 -8.08 -7.16
CA LYS A 5 8.65 -7.56 -7.08
C LYS A 5 8.52 -6.39 -6.08
N ALA A 6 9.23 -6.50 -4.95
CA ALA A 6 9.34 -5.44 -3.93
C ALA A 6 9.89 -4.12 -4.49
N TRP A 7 10.60 -4.14 -5.63
CA TRP A 7 11.07 -2.93 -6.28
C TRP A 7 9.93 -1.95 -6.57
N SER A 8 8.77 -2.44 -6.99
CA SER A 8 7.64 -1.56 -7.31
C SER A 8 7.07 -0.84 -6.08
N LEU A 9 7.18 -1.46 -4.91
CA LEU A 9 6.67 -0.96 -3.62
C LEU A 9 7.51 0.19 -3.06
N LEU A 10 8.80 0.25 -3.40
CA LEU A 10 9.70 1.29 -2.90
C LEU A 10 9.32 2.67 -3.44
N SER A 11 9.44 3.71 -2.60
CA SER A 11 9.40 5.10 -3.05
C SER A 11 10.53 5.38 -4.04
N ILE A 12 10.46 6.50 -4.76
CA ILE A 12 11.50 6.83 -5.75
C ILE A 12 12.86 7.06 -5.10
N GLU A 13 12.86 7.62 -3.89
CA GLU A 13 14.02 7.92 -3.07
C GLU A 13 14.67 6.62 -2.56
N TRP A 14 13.87 5.65 -2.10
CA TRP A 14 14.36 4.33 -1.72
C TRP A 14 14.89 3.53 -2.93
N LYS A 15 14.27 3.67 -4.10
CA LYS A 15 14.79 3.11 -5.35
C LYS A 15 16.14 3.72 -5.72
N ALA A 16 16.32 5.04 -5.54
CA ALA A 16 17.58 5.74 -5.77
C ALA A 16 18.69 5.21 -4.86
N MET A 17 18.40 5.09 -3.55
CA MET A 17 19.34 4.56 -2.57
C MET A 17 19.70 3.10 -2.84
N ALA A 18 18.73 2.26 -3.19
CA ALA A 18 18.98 0.87 -3.53
C ALA A 18 19.82 0.72 -4.81
N MET A 19 19.59 1.55 -5.83
CA MET A 19 20.45 1.58 -7.02
C MET A 19 21.88 1.95 -6.67
N LEU A 20 22.06 3.02 -5.90
CA LEU A 20 23.38 3.51 -5.52
C LEU A 20 24.15 2.48 -4.69
N ALA A 21 23.47 1.76 -3.79
CA ALA A 21 24.09 0.66 -3.07
C ALA A 21 24.49 -0.49 -4.03
N ALA A 22 23.65 -0.77 -5.03
CA ALA A 22 23.86 -1.86 -5.98
C ALA A 22 24.96 -1.57 -7.03
N THR A 23 25.18 -0.31 -7.41
CA THR A 23 26.25 0.08 -8.34
C THR A 23 27.63 0.04 -7.69
N LYS A 24 27.70 0.01 -6.35
CA LYS A 24 28.95 0.02 -5.54
C LYS A 24 29.86 1.20 -5.83
N SER A 25 29.38 2.19 -6.60
CA SER A 25 30.09 3.39 -6.96
C SER A 25 29.49 4.58 -6.21
N ALA A 26 30.34 5.55 -5.91
CA ALA A 26 29.86 6.80 -5.38
C ALA A 26 29.08 7.57 -6.47
N PRO A 27 28.08 8.40 -6.10
CA PRO A 27 27.30 9.14 -7.06
C PRO A 27 28.18 10.13 -7.82
N ASP A 28 27.88 10.35 -9.10
CA ASP A 28 28.58 11.33 -9.93
C ASP A 28 28.53 12.71 -9.25
N ALA A 29 29.69 13.34 -9.10
CA ALA A 29 29.80 14.66 -8.50
C ALA A 29 29.01 15.69 -9.32
N ILE A 30 28.33 16.61 -8.63
CA ILE A 30 27.73 17.76 -9.30
C ILE A 30 28.88 18.68 -9.71
N ASP A 31 29.20 18.73 -11.00
CA ASP A 31 30.16 19.70 -11.54
C ASP A 31 29.64 21.12 -11.26
N ALA A 32 30.16 21.78 -10.22
CA ALA A 32 29.83 23.16 -9.87
C ALA A 32 30.16 24.17 -11.01
N LYS A 33 30.93 23.74 -12.02
CA LYS A 33 31.25 24.53 -13.22
C LYS A 33 30.31 24.32 -14.41
N ALA A 34 29.35 23.39 -14.35
CA ALA A 34 28.41 23.16 -15.45
C ALA A 34 27.30 24.23 -15.58
N ALA A 35 27.19 25.16 -14.62
CA ALA A 35 26.29 26.32 -14.72
C ALA A 35 26.81 27.41 -15.69
N SER A 36 28.04 27.33 -16.16
CA SER A 36 28.64 28.30 -17.09
C SER A 36 29.53 27.61 -18.12
N GLY A 37 28.91 27.09 -19.18
CA GLY A 37 29.66 26.63 -20.35
C GLY A 37 28.98 25.52 -21.11
N ARG A 38 28.00 25.86 -21.95
CA ARG A 38 27.64 24.99 -23.08
C ARG A 38 28.83 24.93 -24.01
N SER A 39 29.67 23.91 -23.91
CA SER A 39 30.61 23.57 -24.96
C SER A 39 30.59 22.06 -25.25
N ALA A 40 30.07 21.79 -26.45
CA ALA A 40 30.53 20.79 -27.40
C ALA A 40 30.86 19.37 -26.89
N ARG A 41 29.84 18.50 -26.88
CA ARG A 41 30.01 17.11 -27.32
C ARG A 41 29.22 16.89 -28.61
N GLY A 42 29.95 17.05 -29.72
CA GLY A 42 29.47 16.67 -31.05
C GLY A 42 29.50 15.16 -31.21
N HIS A 43 28.32 14.52 -31.15
CA HIS A 43 28.00 13.39 -32.02
C HIS A 43 26.47 13.35 -32.21
N ARG A 44 25.99 14.16 -33.16
CA ARG A 44 24.60 14.09 -33.64
C ARG A 44 24.41 12.82 -34.43
N GLN A 45 24.03 11.73 -33.77
CA GLN A 45 23.28 10.67 -34.44
C GLN A 45 21.82 11.11 -34.53
N ARG A 46 21.42 11.51 -35.74
CA ARG A 46 20.03 11.76 -36.13
C ARG A 46 19.24 10.46 -35.93
N ILE A 47 18.49 10.36 -34.84
CA ILE A 47 17.52 9.28 -34.63
C ILE A 47 16.12 9.88 -34.59
N GLY A 48 15.34 9.51 -35.62
CA GLY A 48 13.91 9.23 -35.62
C GLY A 48 12.96 10.10 -34.80
N ARG A 49 12.01 10.71 -35.52
CA ARG A 49 10.74 11.26 -35.02
C ARG A 49 9.92 10.19 -34.29
N ARG A 50 10.18 9.96 -33.00
CA ARG A 50 9.20 9.44 -32.03
C ARG A 50 9.69 9.70 -30.61
N GLY A 51 9.18 10.77 -30.01
CA GLY A 51 9.24 11.04 -28.57
C GLY A 51 10.64 11.02 -27.97
N GLY A 52 11.36 12.14 -28.08
CA GLY A 52 12.52 12.40 -27.23
C GLY A 52 12.05 12.34 -25.77
N ARG A 53 12.28 11.21 -25.11
CA ARG A 53 12.31 11.18 -23.65
C ARG A 53 13.44 12.13 -23.29
N VAL A 54 13.08 13.29 -22.73
CA VAL A 54 14.00 14.14 -21.95
C VAL A 54 14.92 13.20 -21.20
N ALA A 55 16.24 13.40 -21.29
CA ALA A 55 17.21 12.63 -20.52
C ALA A 55 16.75 12.66 -19.07
N MET A 56 16.08 11.61 -18.64
CA MET A 56 15.59 11.52 -17.27
C MET A 56 16.86 11.41 -16.45
N ALA A 57 17.02 12.34 -15.52
CA ALA A 57 17.97 12.27 -14.42
C ALA A 57 18.09 10.80 -14.00
N SER A 58 19.31 10.28 -13.97
CA SER A 58 19.55 8.88 -13.60
C SER A 58 18.85 8.59 -12.28
N LEU A 59 18.40 7.35 -12.04
CA LEU A 59 17.63 7.06 -10.83
C LEU A 59 18.41 7.41 -9.54
N GLU A 60 19.74 7.42 -9.60
CA GLU A 60 20.67 7.85 -8.55
C GLU A 60 20.63 9.37 -8.28
N GLU A 61 20.27 10.18 -9.28
CA GLU A 61 20.08 11.63 -9.12
C GLU A 61 18.81 11.97 -8.31
N ARG A 62 17.89 11.03 -8.15
CA ARG A 62 16.62 11.18 -7.41
C ARG A 62 16.71 10.88 -5.91
N LEU A 63 17.92 10.90 -5.34
CA LEU A 63 18.09 10.93 -3.89
C LEU A 63 17.39 12.15 -3.29
N ALA A 64 16.73 11.96 -2.15
CA ALA A 64 16.07 13.03 -1.42
C ALA A 64 17.05 14.14 -1.00
N ASN A 65 16.59 15.40 -0.99
CA ASN A 65 17.46 16.52 -0.61
C ASN A 65 17.81 16.48 0.88
N PRO A 66 18.99 16.97 1.29
CA PRO A 66 19.40 16.99 2.71
C PRO A 66 18.36 17.61 3.64
N ARG A 67 17.76 18.74 3.25
CA ARG A 67 16.72 19.42 4.07
C ARG A 67 15.47 18.58 4.25
N ASP A 68 14.95 18.03 3.15
CA ASP A 68 13.71 17.24 3.15
C ASP A 68 13.87 15.97 4.01
N VAL A 69 15.05 15.34 3.95
CA VAL A 69 15.38 14.13 4.72
C VAL A 69 15.50 14.40 6.20
N LEU A 70 16.11 15.52 6.59
CA LEU A 70 16.27 15.88 8.00
C LEU A 70 14.91 16.10 8.69
N THR A 71 13.94 16.67 7.97
CA THR A 71 12.57 16.86 8.45
C THR A 71 11.66 15.63 8.31
N SER A 72 12.15 14.55 7.71
CA SER A 72 11.33 13.35 7.47
C SER A 72 11.24 12.44 8.70
N ASP A 73 10.13 11.70 8.78
CA ASP A 73 9.90 10.65 9.78
C ASP A 73 10.62 9.33 9.46
N ALA A 74 11.56 9.34 8.52
CA ALA A 74 12.32 8.16 8.16
C ALA A 74 13.31 7.76 9.27
N SER A 75 13.68 6.47 9.30
CA SER A 75 14.65 5.97 10.29
C SER A 75 15.95 6.77 10.28
N SER A 76 16.57 6.97 11.45
CA SER A 76 17.87 7.64 11.61
C SER A 76 18.93 7.10 10.63
N ALA A 77 19.01 5.78 10.47
CA ALA A 77 19.92 5.12 9.54
C ALA A 77 19.66 5.46 8.06
N TYR A 78 18.39 5.58 7.64
CA TYR A 78 18.06 6.04 6.29
C TYR A 78 18.47 7.50 6.06
N ARG A 79 18.14 8.37 7.02
CA ARG A 79 18.48 9.79 6.94
C ARG A 79 19.98 9.98 6.83
N LEU A 80 20.74 9.27 7.66
CA LEU A 80 22.20 9.23 7.61
C LEU A 80 22.73 8.70 6.26
N ALA A 81 22.19 7.59 5.75
CA ALA A 81 22.57 7.02 4.45
C ALA A 81 22.46 8.04 3.31
N VAL A 82 21.33 8.78 3.27
CA VAL A 82 21.10 9.79 2.24
C VAL A 82 22.07 10.96 2.40
N LEU A 83 22.31 11.44 3.63
CA LEU A 83 23.26 12.54 3.86
C LEU A 83 24.70 12.16 3.47
N ILE A 84 25.14 10.93 3.74
CA ILE A 84 26.46 10.46 3.28
C ILE A 84 26.54 10.48 1.74
N ALA A 85 25.50 9.99 1.07
CA ALA A 85 25.45 9.99 -0.39
C ALA A 85 25.42 11.41 -0.97
N GLN A 86 24.66 12.32 -0.36
CA GLN A 86 24.58 13.73 -0.75
C GLN A 86 25.89 14.46 -0.49
N LYS A 87 26.57 14.21 0.62
CA LYS A 87 27.88 14.78 0.94
C LYS A 87 28.92 14.43 -0.11
N HIS A 88 28.96 13.16 -0.51
CA HIS A 88 29.84 12.73 -1.59
C HIS A 88 29.47 13.38 -2.94
N ARG A 89 28.18 13.53 -3.23
CA ARG A 89 27.69 14.12 -4.47
C ARG A 89 27.95 15.63 -4.58
N MET A 90 27.77 16.36 -3.47
CA MET A 90 27.87 17.82 -3.41
C MET A 90 29.31 18.32 -3.30
N GLY A 91 30.23 17.51 -2.75
CA GLY A 91 31.64 17.87 -2.61
C GLY A 91 31.81 19.25 -1.94
N ASP A 92 32.40 20.19 -2.67
CA ASP A 92 32.69 21.56 -2.19
C ASP A 92 31.43 22.41 -1.94
N SER A 93 30.27 22.00 -2.48
CA SER A 93 29.00 22.70 -2.25
C SER A 93 28.25 22.23 -0.98
N TRP A 94 28.84 21.31 -0.22
CA TRP A 94 28.30 20.82 1.03
C TRP A 94 28.27 21.89 2.12
N SER A 95 27.17 21.98 2.86
CA SER A 95 27.06 22.89 4.01
C SER A 95 27.54 22.21 5.29
N GLY A 96 28.48 22.83 6.01
CA GLY A 96 28.95 22.33 7.31
C GLY A 96 27.86 22.24 8.38
N LEU A 97 26.73 22.95 8.22
CA LEU A 97 25.58 22.82 9.13
C LEU A 97 25.02 21.40 9.16
N TRP A 98 25.06 20.69 8.04
CA TRP A 98 24.60 19.31 7.96
C TRP A 98 25.58 18.32 8.59
N ASP A 99 26.82 18.72 8.88
CA ASP A 99 27.77 17.84 9.57
C ASP A 99 27.37 17.62 11.04
N ASP A 100 26.82 18.66 11.69
CA ASP A 100 26.27 18.57 13.04
C ASP A 100 25.04 17.65 13.07
N ASP A 101 24.14 17.80 12.09
CA ASP A 101 22.98 16.92 11.93
C ASP A 101 23.39 15.45 11.69
N MET A 102 24.43 15.22 10.86
CA MET A 102 24.98 13.87 10.64
C MET A 102 25.56 13.28 11.93
N ALA A 103 26.23 14.09 12.77
CA ALA A 103 26.76 13.63 14.05
C ALA A 103 25.64 13.26 15.04
N ALA A 104 24.56 14.04 15.08
CA ALA A 104 23.37 13.72 15.87
C ALA A 104 22.74 12.41 15.40
N LEU A 105 22.56 12.22 14.08
CA LEU A 105 22.01 10.99 13.51
C LEU A 105 22.88 9.75 13.78
N ARG A 106 24.22 9.89 13.80
CA ARG A 106 25.12 8.79 14.20
C ARG A 106 24.88 8.38 15.64
N THR A 107 24.72 9.36 16.54
CA THR A 107 24.39 9.10 17.94
C THR A 107 23.04 8.40 18.07
N GLU A 108 22.02 8.80 17.31
CA GLU A 108 20.73 8.09 17.26
C GLU A 108 20.87 6.64 16.77
N CYS A 109 21.75 6.40 15.78
CA CYS A 109 21.98 5.05 15.24
C CYS A 109 22.65 4.10 16.25
N GLU A 110 23.32 4.61 17.29
CA GLU A 110 23.90 3.79 18.36
C GLU A 110 22.83 3.04 19.17
N ALA A 111 21.58 3.54 19.18
CA ALA A 111 20.45 2.85 19.79
C ALA A 111 20.06 1.56 19.04
N GLY A 112 20.50 1.40 17.79
CA GLY A 112 20.24 0.24 16.97
C GLY A 112 19.68 0.57 15.60
N VAL A 113 20.16 -0.15 14.56
CA VAL A 113 19.69 -0.02 13.18
C VAL A 113 19.06 -1.32 12.70
N HIS A 114 18.14 -1.23 11.74
CA HIS A 114 17.54 -2.42 11.14
C HIS A 114 18.62 -3.28 10.44
N PRO A 115 18.60 -4.63 10.53
CA PRO A 115 19.63 -5.51 9.96
C PRO A 115 19.86 -5.38 8.45
N VAL A 116 18.92 -4.77 7.72
CA VAL A 116 19.08 -4.45 6.30
C VAL A 116 20.30 -3.56 6.05
N TRP A 117 20.59 -2.63 6.98
CA TRP A 117 21.69 -1.68 6.85
C TRP A 117 23.05 -2.35 6.97
N GLU A 118 23.18 -3.32 7.87
CA GLU A 118 24.39 -4.14 7.97
C GLU A 118 24.68 -4.89 6.67
N ARG A 119 23.64 -5.49 6.07
CA ARG A 119 23.77 -6.19 4.78
C ARG A 119 24.13 -5.24 3.64
N MET A 120 23.49 -4.07 3.59
CA MET A 120 23.76 -3.05 2.57
C MET A 120 25.18 -2.48 2.71
N ALA A 121 25.64 -2.21 3.94
CA ALA A 121 26.96 -1.67 4.22
C ALA A 121 28.11 -2.59 3.77
N ARG A 122 27.91 -3.92 3.81
CA ARG A 122 28.90 -4.89 3.27
C ARG A 122 29.04 -4.79 1.75
N GLU A 123 27.97 -4.46 1.05
CA GLU A 123 27.95 -4.44 -0.41
C GLU A 123 28.29 -3.06 -0.98
N ALA A 124 28.00 -1.99 -0.25
CA ALA A 124 28.11 -0.60 -0.70
C ALA A 124 29.12 0.19 0.15
N PRO A 125 30.35 0.42 -0.33
CA PRO A 125 31.39 1.14 0.41
C PRO A 125 30.97 2.54 0.88
N LEU A 126 30.12 3.22 0.11
CA LEU A 126 29.66 4.58 0.43
C LEU A 126 28.95 4.65 1.79
N ILE A 127 28.19 3.63 2.15
CA ILE A 127 27.39 3.58 3.39
C ILE A 127 27.94 2.55 4.37
N ALA A 128 29.23 2.19 4.24
CA ALA A 128 29.88 1.18 5.08
C ALA A 128 29.83 1.52 6.58
N GLU A 129 29.75 2.81 6.95
CA GLU A 129 29.63 3.21 8.35
C GLU A 129 28.37 2.67 9.03
N LEU A 130 27.28 2.45 8.27
CA LEU A 130 26.03 1.93 8.83
C LEU A 130 26.16 0.50 9.35
N GLY A 131 27.15 -0.27 8.86
CA GLY A 131 27.44 -1.62 9.33
C GLY A 131 28.14 -1.67 10.68
N ARG A 132 28.53 -0.53 11.26
CA ARG A 132 29.18 -0.47 12.58
C ARG A 132 28.18 -0.36 13.73
N PHE A 133 26.96 0.07 13.45
CA PHE A 133 25.93 0.25 14.47
C PHE A 133 25.34 -1.12 14.89
N PRO A 134 24.92 -1.26 16.16
CA PRO A 134 24.27 -2.49 16.61
C PRO A 134 22.98 -2.74 15.82
N THR A 135 22.66 -4.00 15.55
CA THR A 135 21.44 -4.35 14.82
C THR A 135 20.30 -4.70 15.77
N VAL A 136 19.15 -4.08 15.56
CA VAL A 136 17.93 -4.35 16.34
C VAL A 136 16.83 -4.71 15.36
N MET A 137 16.25 -5.91 15.52
CA MET A 137 14.99 -6.24 14.87
C MET A 137 13.87 -5.67 15.73
N THR A 138 13.22 -4.62 15.24
CA THR A 138 11.97 -4.13 15.84
C THR A 138 10.97 -5.28 15.81
N GLN A 139 10.57 -5.76 16.99
CA GLN A 139 9.50 -6.76 17.09
C GLN A 139 8.25 -6.18 16.44
N MET A 140 7.60 -6.99 15.61
CA MET A 140 6.35 -6.62 14.96
C MET A 140 5.29 -6.51 16.05
N LEU A 141 5.01 -5.29 16.50
CA LEU A 141 3.91 -5.03 17.42
C LEU A 141 2.61 -5.50 16.76
N SER A 142 1.78 -6.21 17.51
CA SER A 142 0.42 -6.54 17.10
C SER A 142 -0.33 -5.23 16.85
N VAL A 143 -0.85 -5.05 15.64
CA VAL A 143 -1.59 -3.84 15.31
C VAL A 143 -3.04 -4.05 15.72
N ASP A 144 -3.61 -3.10 16.46
CA ASP A 144 -5.04 -3.10 16.77
C ASP A 144 -5.83 -2.84 15.49
N SER A 145 -6.62 -3.83 15.08
CA SER A 145 -7.42 -3.86 13.86
C SER A 145 -8.91 -3.67 14.14
N ALA A 146 -9.33 -3.56 15.40
CA ALA A 146 -10.74 -3.60 15.77
C ALA A 146 -11.55 -2.47 15.11
N SER A 147 -11.04 -1.24 15.12
CA SER A 147 -11.70 -0.11 14.44
C SER A 147 -11.78 -0.32 12.93
N TRP A 148 -10.74 -0.88 12.32
CA TRP A 148 -10.70 -1.14 10.88
C TRP A 148 -11.69 -2.23 10.46
N ILE A 149 -11.93 -3.22 11.33
CA ILE A 149 -12.99 -4.24 11.12
C ILE A 149 -14.36 -3.57 11.14
N GLU A 150 -14.64 -2.71 12.12
CA GLU A 150 -15.91 -1.98 12.19
C GLU A 150 -16.11 -1.01 11.02
N ASP A 151 -15.05 -0.37 10.55
CA ASP A 151 -15.07 0.51 9.37
C ASP A 151 -15.39 -0.24 8.07
N ALA A 152 -15.42 -1.59 8.08
CA ALA A 152 -15.84 -2.39 6.92
C ALA A 152 -17.36 -2.41 6.69
N ARG A 153 -18.15 -1.68 7.48
CA ARG A 153 -19.62 -1.51 7.33
C ARG A 153 -19.99 -0.53 6.21
N PHE A 154 -19.58 -0.85 4.99
CA PHE A 154 -19.98 -0.15 3.77
C PHE A 154 -20.31 -1.16 2.66
N ASP A 155 -20.96 -0.69 1.59
CA ASP A 155 -21.21 -1.53 0.42
C ASP A 155 -19.91 -1.86 -0.32
N PRO A 156 -19.51 -3.14 -0.49
CA PRO A 156 -18.28 -3.50 -1.20
C PRO A 156 -18.22 -2.99 -2.66
N LEU A 157 -19.36 -2.69 -3.29
CA LEU A 157 -19.41 -2.10 -4.63
C LEU A 157 -19.14 -0.60 -4.66
N ASP A 158 -19.15 0.08 -3.50
CA ASP A 158 -18.67 1.45 -3.38
C ASP A 158 -17.13 1.47 -3.40
N HIS A 159 -16.60 1.70 -4.60
CA HIS A 159 -15.16 1.78 -4.83
C HIS A 159 -14.46 2.90 -4.02
N ASN A 160 -15.15 3.98 -3.65
CA ASN A 160 -14.55 5.06 -2.88
C ASN A 160 -14.43 4.65 -1.41
N ALA A 161 -15.49 4.07 -0.85
CA ALA A 161 -15.46 3.53 0.51
C ALA A 161 -14.43 2.39 0.63
N LEU A 162 -14.39 1.47 -0.35
CA LEU A 162 -13.39 0.40 -0.40
C LEU A 162 -11.97 0.96 -0.44
N LEU A 163 -11.71 1.96 -1.29
CA LEU A 163 -10.40 2.58 -1.37
C LEU A 163 -9.99 3.22 -0.04
N ALA A 164 -10.88 4.00 0.58
CA ALA A 164 -10.62 4.63 1.88
C ALA A 164 -10.31 3.59 2.98
N TRP A 165 -11.05 2.48 2.99
CA TRP A 165 -10.84 1.38 3.92
C TRP A 165 -9.53 0.60 3.67
N LEU A 166 -9.12 0.44 2.42
CA LEU A 166 -7.82 -0.16 2.09
C LEU A 166 -6.65 0.77 2.46
N ASP A 167 -6.82 2.09 2.32
CA ASP A 167 -5.80 3.08 2.68
C ASP A 167 -5.63 3.19 4.20
N SER A 168 -6.69 2.94 4.99
CA SER A 168 -6.62 2.89 6.47
C SER A 168 -6.18 1.54 7.02
N CYS A 169 -5.88 0.55 6.17
CA CYS A 169 -5.58 -0.81 6.57
C CYS A 169 -4.37 -0.90 7.52
N PRO A 170 -4.57 -1.36 8.77
CA PRO A 170 -3.50 -1.43 9.77
C PRO A 170 -2.62 -2.68 9.61
N LEU A 171 -3.05 -3.63 8.78
CA LEU A 171 -2.41 -4.93 8.63
C LEU A 171 -1.05 -4.81 7.94
N ARG A 172 -0.13 -5.69 8.35
CA ARG A 172 1.19 -5.79 7.74
C ARG A 172 1.19 -6.90 6.70
N PHE A 173 1.60 -6.55 5.49
CA PHE A 173 1.65 -7.46 4.36
C PHE A 173 3.09 -7.80 3.99
N ASP A 174 3.32 -9.03 3.54
CA ASP A 174 4.58 -9.37 2.89
C ASP A 174 4.70 -8.69 1.51
N GLN A 175 5.86 -8.81 0.87
CA GLN A 175 6.12 -8.18 -0.43
C GLN A 175 5.18 -8.63 -1.56
N HIS A 176 4.65 -9.87 -1.50
CA HIS A 176 3.76 -10.44 -2.50
C HIS A 176 2.33 -9.95 -2.28
N GLN A 177 1.87 -9.98 -1.03
CA GLN A 177 0.59 -9.42 -0.58
C GLN A 177 0.51 -7.92 -0.88
N ALA A 178 1.50 -7.14 -0.44
CA ALA A 178 1.54 -5.69 -0.66
C ALA A 178 1.55 -5.34 -2.16
N HIS A 179 2.26 -6.11 -2.99
CA HIS A 179 2.26 -5.90 -4.43
C HIS A 179 0.90 -6.22 -5.07
N ALA A 180 0.24 -7.30 -4.64
CA ALA A 180 -1.11 -7.64 -5.11
C ALA A 180 -2.10 -6.53 -4.73
N LEU A 181 -2.07 -6.08 -3.46
CA LEU A 181 -2.93 -5.03 -2.94
C LEU A 181 -2.70 -3.69 -3.65
N GLN A 182 -1.44 -3.25 -3.81
CA GLN A 182 -1.12 -2.01 -4.52
C GLN A 182 -1.63 -2.03 -5.97
N ARG A 183 -1.64 -3.21 -6.61
CA ARG A 183 -2.19 -3.35 -7.96
C ARG A 183 -3.69 -3.12 -8.00
N ILE A 184 -4.43 -3.58 -6.98
CA ILE A 184 -5.87 -3.35 -6.80
C ILE A 184 -6.14 -1.88 -6.49
N VAL A 185 -5.45 -1.29 -5.50
CA VAL A 185 -5.57 0.13 -5.12
C VAL A 185 -5.34 1.05 -6.33
N ARG A 186 -4.32 0.78 -7.15
CA ARG A 186 -4.09 1.56 -8.38
C ARG A 186 -5.21 1.40 -9.41
N ASP A 187 -5.84 0.23 -9.48
CA ASP A 187 -6.96 -0.02 -10.38
C ASP A 187 -8.21 0.75 -9.94
N LEU A 188 -8.47 0.83 -8.62
CA LEU A 188 -9.49 1.67 -8.00
C LEU A 188 -9.25 3.17 -8.29
N LEU A 189 -8.04 3.67 -8.02
CA LEU A 189 -7.64 5.06 -8.30
C LEU A 189 -7.74 5.44 -9.79
N GLY A 190 -7.72 4.45 -10.69
CA GLY A 190 -7.80 4.68 -12.14
C GLY A 190 -9.19 5.12 -12.64
N GLY A 191 -10.21 5.18 -11.77
CA GLY A 191 -11.58 5.60 -12.10
C GLY A 191 -12.38 4.64 -12.99
N LYS A 192 -11.73 3.57 -13.49
CA LYS A 192 -12.34 2.45 -14.21
C LYS A 192 -11.78 1.15 -13.66
N ALA A 193 -12.15 0.87 -12.41
CA ALA A 193 -11.81 -0.38 -11.75
C ALA A 193 -12.29 -1.57 -12.58
N ARG A 194 -11.54 -2.66 -12.56
CA ARG A 194 -11.80 -3.89 -13.33
C ARG A 194 -11.78 -5.07 -12.37
N PRO A 195 -12.80 -5.20 -11.49
CA PRO A 195 -12.81 -6.19 -10.42
C PRO A 195 -12.72 -7.63 -10.90
N SER A 196 -13.18 -7.92 -12.12
CA SER A 196 -13.04 -9.23 -12.78
C SER A 196 -11.58 -9.71 -12.92
N ARG A 197 -10.59 -8.81 -12.77
CA ARG A 197 -9.17 -9.19 -12.75
C ARG A 197 -8.60 -9.43 -11.37
N TRP A 198 -9.29 -9.02 -10.31
CA TRP A 198 -8.74 -9.00 -8.96
C TRP A 198 -8.49 -10.40 -8.43
N GLU A 199 -9.33 -11.39 -8.73
CA GLU A 199 -9.08 -12.79 -8.34
C GLU A 199 -7.72 -13.29 -8.87
N LYS A 200 -7.44 -13.05 -10.16
CA LYS A 200 -6.14 -13.38 -10.75
C LYS A 200 -4.99 -12.64 -10.08
N TRP A 201 -5.26 -11.47 -9.51
CA TRP A 201 -4.25 -10.65 -8.86
C TRP A 201 -4.00 -11.03 -7.41
N MET A 202 -5.04 -11.49 -6.73
CA MET A 202 -5.00 -12.04 -5.39
C MET A 202 -4.26 -13.37 -5.40
N ASN A 203 -4.44 -14.22 -6.41
CA ASN A 203 -3.81 -15.54 -6.43
C ASN A 203 -2.26 -15.48 -6.55
N PRO A 204 -1.49 -16.17 -5.67
CA PRO A 204 -1.92 -16.86 -4.45
C PRO A 204 -1.87 -15.97 -3.19
N SER A 205 -1.22 -14.80 -3.29
CA SER A 205 -0.77 -13.98 -2.16
C SER A 205 -1.88 -13.47 -1.23
N LEU A 206 -3.08 -13.19 -1.73
CA LEU A 206 -4.23 -12.65 -0.97
C LEU A 206 -5.40 -13.65 -0.93
N LEU A 207 -5.13 -14.95 -1.05
CA LEU A 207 -6.12 -16.02 -0.97
C LEU A 207 -5.85 -16.92 0.24
N GLY A 208 -6.91 -17.42 0.87
CA GLY A 208 -6.82 -18.28 2.06
C GLY A 208 -6.15 -17.56 3.24
N MET A 209 -6.45 -16.27 3.40
CA MET A 209 -5.93 -15.48 4.51
C MET A 209 -6.64 -15.87 5.81
N ASN A 210 -5.94 -15.69 6.94
CA ASN A 210 -6.44 -16.06 8.26
C ASN A 210 -6.62 -14.82 9.15
N GLY A 211 -7.48 -14.94 10.16
CA GLY A 211 -7.77 -13.85 11.11
C GLY A 211 -8.33 -12.62 10.39
N ASP A 212 -7.98 -11.43 10.85
CA ASP A 212 -8.52 -10.17 10.33
C ASP A 212 -8.15 -9.92 8.86
N ALA A 213 -7.05 -10.50 8.38
CA ALA A 213 -6.70 -10.42 6.97
C ALA A 213 -7.74 -11.11 6.07
N ALA A 214 -8.43 -12.14 6.56
CA ALA A 214 -9.49 -12.82 5.82
C ALA A 214 -10.65 -11.87 5.45
N LEU A 215 -10.90 -10.83 6.26
CA LEU A 215 -11.87 -9.77 5.93
C LEU A 215 -11.48 -9.03 4.64
N LEU A 216 -10.19 -8.74 4.43
CA LEU A 216 -9.73 -8.11 3.19
C LEU A 216 -9.92 -9.03 1.98
N GLU A 217 -9.73 -10.33 2.12
CA GLU A 217 -10.03 -11.29 1.04
C GLU A 217 -11.53 -11.27 0.70
N ALA A 218 -12.40 -11.39 1.71
CA ALA A 218 -13.85 -11.41 1.51
C ALA A 218 -14.37 -10.11 0.87
N MET A 219 -13.94 -8.95 1.38
CA MET A 219 -14.34 -7.64 0.85
C MET A 219 -13.89 -7.45 -0.60
N LEU A 220 -12.68 -7.88 -0.95
CA LEU A 220 -12.19 -7.79 -2.34
C LEU A 220 -12.96 -8.72 -3.29
N PHE A 221 -13.37 -9.90 -2.82
CA PHE A 221 -14.25 -10.78 -3.58
C PHE A 221 -15.65 -10.19 -3.74
N ALA A 222 -16.23 -9.64 -2.67
CA ALA A 222 -17.55 -9.03 -2.68
C ALA A 222 -17.61 -7.82 -3.62
N ALA A 223 -16.59 -6.97 -3.58
CA ALA A 223 -16.40 -5.85 -4.49
C ALA A 223 -16.22 -6.27 -5.96
N ALA A 224 -15.78 -7.52 -6.18
CA ALA A 224 -15.70 -8.13 -7.50
C ALA A 224 -16.96 -8.92 -7.90
N SER A 225 -18.02 -8.86 -7.09
CA SER A 225 -19.23 -9.68 -7.23
C SER A 225 -18.91 -11.17 -7.41
N ASN A 226 -17.87 -11.64 -6.73
CA ASN A 226 -17.44 -13.03 -6.78
C ASN A 226 -18.14 -13.82 -5.66
N LEU A 227 -18.79 -14.94 -6.03
CA LEU A 227 -19.55 -15.79 -5.10
C LEU A 227 -18.69 -16.35 -3.95
N ARG A 228 -17.37 -16.48 -4.16
CA ARG A 228 -16.43 -16.89 -3.12
C ARG A 228 -16.39 -15.95 -1.92
N ALA A 229 -16.91 -14.73 -2.04
CA ALA A 229 -17.03 -13.82 -0.91
C ALA A 229 -17.85 -14.44 0.23
N ALA A 230 -18.97 -15.09 -0.10
CA ALA A 230 -19.86 -15.72 0.89
C ALA A 230 -19.11 -16.82 1.65
N ASP A 231 -18.43 -17.73 0.94
CA ASP A 231 -17.64 -18.81 1.55
C ASP A 231 -16.61 -18.27 2.56
N VAL A 232 -15.95 -17.15 2.24
CA VAL A 232 -14.95 -16.55 3.13
C VAL A 232 -15.63 -15.89 4.34
N PHE A 233 -16.71 -15.14 4.14
CA PHE A 233 -17.47 -14.52 5.23
C PHE A 233 -18.07 -15.53 6.22
N GLU A 234 -18.54 -16.67 5.72
CA GLU A 234 -19.07 -17.78 6.54
C GLU A 234 -17.98 -18.47 7.37
N SER A 235 -16.73 -18.44 6.90
CA SER A 235 -15.61 -19.05 7.62
C SER A 235 -15.16 -18.30 8.88
N PHE A 236 -15.70 -17.10 9.14
CA PHE A 236 -15.28 -16.28 10.27
C PHE A 236 -15.84 -16.79 11.59
N GLU A 237 -14.94 -17.08 12.54
CA GLU A 237 -15.31 -17.57 13.87
C GLU A 237 -15.29 -16.47 14.94
N SER A 238 -14.48 -15.42 14.77
CA SER A 238 -14.32 -14.40 15.80
C SER A 238 -15.56 -13.50 15.93
N PRO A 239 -16.01 -13.14 17.14
CA PRO A 239 -17.24 -12.37 17.32
C PRO A 239 -17.29 -11.05 16.54
N GLY A 240 -16.18 -10.28 16.52
CA GLY A 240 -16.11 -9.01 15.79
C GLY A 240 -16.22 -9.18 14.28
N LEU A 241 -15.54 -10.20 13.72
CA LEU A 241 -15.65 -10.49 12.29
C LEU A 241 -17.04 -11.04 11.93
N ARG A 242 -17.66 -11.85 12.80
CA ARG A 242 -18.99 -12.42 12.56
C ARG A 242 -20.09 -11.38 12.49
N ASP A 243 -20.01 -10.33 13.31
CA ASP A 243 -21.02 -9.28 13.28
C ASP A 243 -21.00 -8.52 11.95
N VAL A 244 -19.81 -8.12 11.51
CA VAL A 244 -19.60 -7.48 10.20
C VAL A 244 -19.94 -8.43 9.06
N SER A 245 -19.50 -9.69 9.11
CA SER A 245 -19.73 -10.64 8.01
C SER A 245 -21.19 -11.04 7.86
N SER A 246 -21.96 -11.15 8.94
CA SER A 246 -23.39 -11.45 8.86
C SER A 246 -24.18 -10.39 8.07
N SER A 247 -23.78 -9.13 8.20
CA SER A 247 -24.36 -8.00 7.46
C SER A 247 -24.01 -8.06 5.98
N HIS A 248 -22.75 -8.37 5.66
CA HIS A 248 -22.31 -8.54 4.28
C HIS A 248 -22.94 -9.75 3.60
N LEU A 249 -23.12 -10.86 4.31
CA LEU A 249 -23.82 -12.05 3.80
C LEU A 249 -25.27 -11.71 3.45
N LEU A 250 -25.99 -11.01 4.34
CA LEU A 250 -27.35 -10.55 4.06
C LEU A 250 -27.41 -9.65 2.81
N LEU A 251 -26.46 -8.73 2.64
CA LEU A 251 -26.38 -7.89 1.43
C LEU A 251 -26.17 -8.75 0.16
N LEU A 252 -25.28 -9.74 0.21
CA LEU A 252 -24.98 -10.60 -0.93
C LEU A 252 -26.16 -11.49 -1.30
N GLU A 253 -26.87 -12.06 -0.32
CA GLU A 253 -28.06 -12.90 -0.52
C GLU A 253 -29.20 -12.10 -1.17
N VAL A 254 -29.49 -10.90 -0.67
CA VAL A 254 -30.51 -10.02 -1.26
C VAL A 254 -30.18 -9.68 -2.71
N ARG A 255 -28.91 -9.37 -3.00
CA ARG A 255 -28.43 -9.15 -4.38
C ARG A 255 -28.49 -10.40 -5.26
N GLY A 256 -28.34 -11.57 -4.64
CA GLY A 256 -28.50 -12.87 -5.29
C GLY A 256 -29.96 -13.22 -5.62
N GLY A 257 -30.93 -12.43 -5.11
CA GLY A 257 -32.36 -12.64 -5.31
C GLY A 257 -32.99 -13.60 -4.29
N GLU A 258 -32.32 -13.84 -3.15
CA GLU A 258 -32.91 -14.64 -2.07
C GLU A 258 -34.00 -13.85 -1.33
N THR A 259 -35.26 -14.21 -1.55
CA THR A 259 -36.41 -13.51 -0.95
C THR A 259 -36.71 -13.94 0.48
N ASN A 260 -36.07 -15.00 0.97
CA ASN A 260 -36.34 -15.60 2.28
C ASN A 260 -36.03 -14.65 3.44
N ARG A 261 -35.04 -13.78 3.27
CA ARG A 261 -34.57 -12.82 4.27
C ARG A 261 -34.87 -11.38 3.88
N TRP A 262 -35.83 -11.18 2.97
CA TRP A 262 -36.21 -9.85 2.50
C TRP A 262 -36.70 -8.94 3.63
N SER A 263 -37.55 -9.46 4.53
CA SER A 263 -38.07 -8.68 5.67
C SER A 263 -36.96 -8.23 6.62
N GLU A 264 -36.05 -9.15 6.97
CA GLU A 264 -34.85 -8.84 7.76
C GLU A 264 -33.99 -7.75 7.11
N ALA A 265 -33.84 -7.78 5.78
CA ALA A 265 -33.10 -6.77 5.04
C ALA A 265 -33.84 -5.43 4.95
N ALA A 266 -35.15 -5.44 4.73
CA ALA A 266 -35.99 -4.25 4.62
C ALA A 266 -36.08 -3.49 5.95
N ASP A 267 -36.15 -4.22 7.07
CA ASP A 267 -36.25 -3.69 8.43
C ASP A 267 -34.87 -3.51 9.10
N ARG A 268 -33.77 -3.63 8.35
CA ARG A 268 -32.41 -3.54 8.89
C ARG A 268 -32.21 -2.20 9.63
N GLU A 269 -31.91 -2.31 10.92
CA GLU A 269 -31.55 -1.17 11.77
C GLU A 269 -30.10 -0.75 11.54
N GLY A 270 -29.80 0.53 11.78
CA GLY A 270 -28.47 1.11 11.60
C GLY A 270 -28.47 2.28 10.60
N GLU A 271 -27.56 3.23 10.84
CA GLU A 271 -27.32 4.39 9.96
C GLU A 271 -26.01 4.27 9.18
N ASP A 272 -25.25 3.19 9.37
CA ASP A 272 -24.05 2.92 8.61
C ASP A 272 -24.38 2.62 7.14
N SER A 273 -23.37 2.83 6.28
CA SER A 273 -23.51 2.70 4.83
C SER A 273 -23.94 1.30 4.39
N LEU A 274 -23.52 0.25 5.11
CA LEU A 274 -23.90 -1.13 4.81
C LEU A 274 -25.38 -1.38 5.15
N SER A 275 -25.86 -0.96 6.31
CA SER A 275 -27.27 -1.06 6.69
C SER A 275 -28.19 -0.30 5.72
N ILE A 276 -27.75 0.87 5.23
CA ILE A 276 -28.46 1.60 4.17
C ILE A 276 -28.48 0.81 2.86
N ALA A 277 -27.33 0.26 2.43
CA ALA A 277 -27.25 -0.52 1.20
C ALA A 277 -28.14 -1.77 1.23
N ILE A 278 -28.17 -2.50 2.35
CA ILE A 278 -29.05 -3.67 2.54
C ILE A 278 -30.51 -3.29 2.33
N ARG A 279 -31.00 -2.22 2.97
CA ARG A 279 -32.37 -1.75 2.80
C ARG A 279 -32.66 -1.37 1.36
N LEU A 280 -31.78 -0.57 0.74
CA LEU A 280 -31.96 -0.12 -0.64
C LEU A 280 -32.05 -1.29 -1.62
N GLU A 281 -31.17 -2.29 -1.48
CA GLU A 281 -31.20 -3.48 -2.32
C GLU A 281 -32.49 -4.29 -2.11
N ALA A 282 -32.91 -4.48 -0.85
CA ALA A 282 -34.15 -5.19 -0.53
C ALA A 282 -35.37 -4.53 -1.19
N TRP A 283 -35.50 -3.22 -1.07
CA TRP A 283 -36.58 -2.46 -1.70
C TRP A 283 -36.49 -2.44 -3.22
N THR A 284 -35.28 -2.52 -3.79
CA THR A 284 -35.07 -2.57 -5.24
C THR A 284 -35.43 -3.96 -5.81
N SER A 285 -35.17 -5.03 -5.06
CA SER A 285 -35.48 -6.42 -5.42
C SER A 285 -36.91 -6.83 -5.05
N PHE A 286 -37.77 -5.89 -4.67
CA PHE A 286 -39.15 -6.15 -4.24
C PHE A 286 -39.98 -6.82 -5.37
N SER A 287 -40.62 -7.92 -5.04
CA SER A 287 -41.62 -8.61 -5.87
C SER A 287 -42.88 -8.88 -5.04
N ASP A 288 -44.03 -9.06 -5.70
CA ASP A 288 -45.30 -9.35 -5.01
C ASP A 288 -45.20 -10.61 -4.11
N ASP A 289 -44.44 -11.63 -4.52
CA ASP A 289 -44.14 -12.82 -3.71
C ASP A 289 -43.33 -12.51 -2.42
N ALA A 290 -42.48 -11.48 -2.45
CA ALA A 290 -41.74 -11.02 -1.27
C ALA A 290 -42.64 -10.22 -0.31
N ALA A 291 -43.62 -9.49 -0.86
CA ALA A 291 -44.62 -8.75 -0.11
C ALA A 291 -45.53 -9.68 0.70
N ASP A 292 -46.05 -10.74 0.05
CA ASP A 292 -46.96 -11.70 0.69
C ASP A 292 -46.30 -12.43 1.87
N ARG A 293 -45.00 -12.78 1.76
CA ARG A 293 -44.24 -13.40 2.86
C ARG A 293 -43.91 -12.43 3.99
N GLY A 294 -43.65 -11.15 3.68
CA GLY A 294 -43.50 -10.10 4.70
C GLY A 294 -44.80 -9.90 5.49
N ILE A 295 -45.94 -9.93 4.79
CA ILE A 295 -47.27 -9.82 5.39
C ILE A 295 -47.61 -11.06 6.23
N GLU A 296 -47.29 -12.27 5.78
CA GLU A 296 -47.47 -13.50 6.57
C GLU A 296 -46.71 -13.46 7.91
N ASN A 297 -45.47 -12.95 7.90
CA ASN A 297 -44.68 -12.77 9.13
C ASN A 297 -45.26 -11.69 10.07
N LEU A 298 -45.86 -10.63 9.52
CA LEU A 298 -46.56 -9.59 10.29
C LEU A 298 -47.89 -10.06 10.89
N ILE A 299 -48.57 -11.02 10.25
CA ILE A 299 -49.85 -11.57 10.71
C ILE A 299 -49.64 -12.74 11.70
N SER A 300 -48.48 -13.40 11.66
CA SER A 300 -48.13 -14.53 12.53
C SER A 300 -47.33 -14.15 13.80
N GLY A 301 -47.09 -12.84 14.00
CA GLY A 301 -46.54 -12.27 15.24
C GLY A 301 -47.56 -12.18 16.38
#